data_AF-Q08QJ2-F1
#
_entry.id   AF-Q08QJ2-F1
#
_cell.length_a   1.000
_cell.length_b   1.000
_cell.length_c   1.000
_cell.angle_alpha   90.00
_cell.angle_beta   90.00
_cell.angle_gamma   90.00
#
_symmetry.space_group_name_H-M   'P 1'
#
loop_
_entity.id
_entity.type
_entity.pdbx_description
1 polymer ?
#
loop_
_entity_poly.entity_id
_entity_poly.type
_entity_poly.pdbx_seq_one_letter_code
_entity_poly.pdbx_strand_id
1 'polypeptide(L)'
;MAKGADHDTLENIDTIPSPKPMDPSHESQGLDVRTKAFLLVGLILFFSFDNYHFWKEQDNFPFTSHGLFNSLSTPETELLRFVVHDNQGGRVMVDPGRVIPIEWYRAIGLAENVWVLDEDPRRKEQVAQLLLNRLNDAPWHAFDETYASVRPEPGRRFVGLEMLILHFDLDQYRYGQQLNPLREERVFRYWLPGVR
;
A
#
# COMPACT_ATOMS: atom_id res chain seq x y z
N MET A 1 -15.07 23.48 52.65
CA MET A 1 -14.90 24.94 52.52
C MET A 1 -15.80 25.38 51.37
N ALA A 2 -16.81 26.19 51.69
CA ALA A 2 -17.83 26.70 50.78
C ALA A 2 -17.34 27.97 50.07
N LYS A 3 -17.86 28.21 48.85
CA LYS A 3 -17.98 29.45 48.05
C LYS A 3 -17.78 29.09 46.57
N GLY A 4 -18.57 29.53 45.61
CA GLY A 4 -19.75 30.38 45.61
C GLY A 4 -20.50 30.10 44.30
N ALA A 5 -21.83 30.11 44.39
CA ALA A 5 -22.71 30.08 43.23
C ALA A 5 -22.76 31.50 42.65
N ASP A 6 -22.42 31.65 41.38
CA ASP A 6 -22.79 32.85 40.62
C ASP A 6 -24.20 32.63 40.05
N HIS A 7 -25.13 33.30 40.72
CA HIS A 7 -26.45 33.63 40.24
C HIS A 7 -26.29 34.91 39.42
N ASP A 8 -26.47 34.83 38.11
CA ASP A 8 -26.87 35.90 37.18
C ASP A 8 -26.78 35.25 35.79
N THR A 9 -27.85 34.94 35.07
CA THR A 9 -28.59 35.92 34.27
C THR A 9 -29.81 35.17 33.70
N LEU A 10 -31.01 35.46 34.20
CA LEU A 10 -32.28 35.00 33.64
C LEU A 10 -33.06 36.23 33.19
N GLU A 11 -32.71 36.81 32.04
CA GLU A 11 -33.58 37.77 31.37
C GLU A 11 -33.45 37.62 29.85
N ASN A 12 -34.60 37.68 29.18
CA ASN A 12 -34.85 37.66 27.74
C ASN A 12 -34.76 36.32 27.00
N ILE A 13 -35.78 35.48 27.22
CA ILE A 13 -36.26 34.53 26.20
C ILE A 13 -37.71 34.90 25.87
N ASP A 14 -37.92 36.04 25.22
CA ASP A 14 -39.22 36.38 24.63
C ASP A 14 -39.02 37.33 23.45
N THR A 15 -38.59 36.77 22.32
CA THR A 15 -38.91 37.24 20.96
C THR A 15 -38.27 36.29 19.95
N ILE A 16 -38.90 35.13 19.74
CA ILE A 16 -38.64 34.37 18.51
C ILE A 16 -39.47 35.05 17.42
N PRO A 17 -38.87 35.75 16.43
CA PRO A 17 -39.63 36.32 15.34
C PRO A 17 -40.34 35.21 14.58
N SER A 18 -41.66 35.33 14.40
CA SER A 18 -42.43 34.40 13.57
C SER A 18 -41.77 34.24 12.19
N PRO A 19 -41.65 33.01 11.67
CA PRO A 19 -41.08 32.77 10.35
C PRO A 19 -41.89 33.57 9.33
N LYS A 20 -41.19 34.46 8.62
CA LYS A 20 -41.76 35.22 7.50
C LYS A 20 -42.40 34.22 6.53
N PRO A 21 -43.65 34.41 6.08
CA PRO A 21 -44.25 33.55 5.08
C PRO A 21 -43.33 33.49 3.86
N MET A 22 -42.91 32.27 3.52
CA MET A 22 -42.02 32.01 2.40
C MET A 22 -42.79 32.36 1.12
N ASP A 23 -42.32 33.40 0.44
CA ASP A 23 -42.93 33.91 -0.78
C ASP A 23 -42.82 32.82 -1.87
N PRO A 24 -43.94 32.26 -2.38
CA PRO A 24 -43.92 31.22 -3.40
C PRO A 24 -43.50 31.76 -4.78
N SER A 25 -43.21 33.07 -4.90
CA SER A 25 -42.78 33.71 -6.15
C SER A 25 -41.29 33.55 -6.48
N HIS A 26 -40.52 32.78 -5.69
CA HIS A 26 -39.28 32.19 -6.18
C HIS A 26 -39.58 31.03 -7.15
N GLU A 27 -40.33 31.35 -8.19
CA GLU A 27 -40.37 30.58 -9.42
C GLU A 27 -38.92 30.51 -9.90
N SER A 28 -38.34 29.32 -9.87
CA SER A 28 -37.01 29.10 -10.40
C SER A 28 -37.02 29.60 -11.83
N GLN A 29 -36.34 30.72 -12.09
CA GLN A 29 -36.15 31.23 -13.44
C GLN A 29 -35.40 30.15 -14.21
N GLY A 30 -36.17 29.27 -14.84
CA GLY A 30 -35.64 28.15 -15.59
C GLY A 30 -34.76 28.71 -16.69
N LEU A 31 -33.59 28.09 -16.88
CA LEU A 31 -32.69 28.42 -17.98
C LEU A 31 -33.49 28.51 -19.29
N ASP A 32 -33.25 29.59 -20.04
CA ASP A 32 -33.87 29.80 -21.35
C ASP A 32 -33.64 28.57 -22.24
N VAL A 33 -34.58 28.30 -23.13
CA VAL A 33 -34.54 27.15 -24.05
C VAL A 33 -33.25 27.17 -24.87
N ARG A 34 -32.77 28.37 -25.24
CA ARG A 34 -31.50 28.53 -25.96
C ARG A 34 -30.33 28.12 -25.08
N THR A 35 -30.29 28.52 -23.82
CA THR A 35 -29.22 28.13 -22.89
C THR A 35 -29.22 26.63 -22.64
N LYS A 36 -30.40 26.01 -22.51
CA LYS A 36 -30.53 24.55 -22.41
C LYS A 36 -30.01 23.84 -23.67
N ALA A 37 -30.35 24.35 -24.86
CA ALA A 37 -29.84 23.81 -26.12
C ALA A 37 -28.32 23.94 -26.24
N PHE A 38 -27.75 25.09 -25.86
CA PHE A 38 -26.30 25.29 -25.82
C PHE A 38 -25.61 24.34 -24.84
N LEU A 39 -26.16 24.15 -23.65
CA LEU A 39 -25.64 23.19 -22.67
C LEU A 39 -25.72 21.75 -23.19
N LEU A 40 -26.82 21.38 -23.83
CA LEU A 40 -26.98 20.05 -24.41
C LEU A 40 -25.95 19.81 -25.52
N VAL A 41 -25.78 20.76 -26.43
CA VAL A 41 -24.76 20.68 -27.49
C VAL A 41 -23.36 20.64 -26.89
N GLY A 42 -23.08 21.45 -25.88
CA GLY A 42 -21.81 21.44 -25.15
C GLY A 42 -21.52 20.09 -24.51
N LEU A 43 -22.51 19.47 -23.87
CA LEU A 43 -22.41 18.12 -23.29
C LEU A 43 -22.19 17.06 -24.37
N ILE A 44 -22.95 17.11 -25.46
CA ILE A 44 -22.79 16.17 -26.58
C ILE A 44 -21.38 16.28 -27.16
N LEU A 45 -20.87 17.50 -27.40
CA LEU A 45 -19.52 17.70 -27.89
C LEU A 45 -18.47 17.22 -26.90
N PHE A 46 -18.65 17.52 -25.60
CA PHE A 46 -17.77 17.07 -24.54
C PHE A 46 -17.68 15.53 -24.50
N PHE A 47 -18.81 14.83 -24.43
CA PHE A 47 -18.84 13.37 -24.39
C PHE A 47 -18.41 12.73 -25.71
N SER A 48 -18.67 13.36 -26.86
CA SER A 48 -18.19 12.85 -28.15
C SER A 48 -16.67 12.94 -28.26
N PHE A 49 -16.10 14.04 -27.76
CA PHE A 49 -14.65 14.25 -27.69
C PHE A 49 -14.00 13.26 -26.70
N ASP A 50 -14.59 13.12 -25.52
CA ASP A 50 -14.16 12.16 -24.49
C ASP A 50 -14.18 10.71 -25.02
N ASN A 51 -15.30 10.29 -25.63
CA ASN A 51 -15.44 8.97 -26.22
C ASN A 51 -14.44 8.74 -27.36
N TYR A 52 -14.23 9.73 -28.25
CA TYR A 52 -13.21 9.61 -29.32
C TYR A 52 -11.80 9.40 -28.76
N HIS A 53 -11.43 10.11 -27.69
CA HIS A 53 -10.13 9.94 -27.04
C HIS A 53 -10.02 8.61 -26.29
N PHE A 54 -11.09 8.17 -25.62
CA PHE A 54 -11.18 6.86 -24.98
C PHE A 54 -10.91 5.71 -25.98
N TRP A 55 -11.53 5.74 -27.16
CA TRP A 55 -11.34 4.69 -28.18
C TRP A 55 -9.99 4.72 -28.89
N LYS A 56 -9.26 5.84 -28.83
CA LYS A 56 -7.95 5.97 -29.48
C LYS A 56 -6.76 5.61 -28.58
N GLU A 57 -7.00 5.02 -27.40
CA GLU A 57 -5.95 4.60 -26.44
C GLU A 57 -4.95 5.71 -26.09
N GLN A 58 -5.35 6.97 -26.26
CA GLN A 58 -4.59 8.10 -25.75
C GLN A 58 -5.20 8.43 -24.39
N ASP A 59 -4.70 7.78 -23.34
CA ASP A 59 -4.98 8.01 -21.91
C ASP A 59 -4.59 9.44 -21.46
N ASN A 60 -5.11 10.46 -22.15
CA ASN A 60 -4.74 11.87 -22.04
C ASN A 60 -5.94 12.76 -21.66
N PHE A 61 -7.06 12.21 -21.17
CA PHE A 61 -8.25 12.99 -20.79
C PHE A 61 -8.54 12.92 -19.27
N PRO A 62 -9.05 14.00 -18.65
CA PRO A 62 -8.42 14.60 -17.49
C PRO A 62 -8.83 13.86 -16.22
N PHE A 63 -7.83 13.56 -15.39
CA PHE A 63 -7.95 13.06 -14.01
C PHE A 63 -8.36 11.59 -13.82
N THR A 64 -8.13 10.68 -14.76
CA THR A 64 -7.87 9.31 -14.28
C THR A 64 -6.46 9.32 -13.70
N SER A 65 -6.36 9.17 -12.38
CA SER A 65 -5.07 9.05 -11.70
C SER A 65 -4.21 7.95 -12.34
N HIS A 66 -4.84 6.94 -12.94
CA HIS A 66 -4.20 5.82 -13.62
C HIS A 66 -3.35 6.22 -14.84
N GLY A 67 -3.85 7.07 -15.76
CA GLY A 67 -3.07 7.45 -16.95
C GLY A 67 -1.87 8.32 -16.60
N LEU A 68 -2.07 9.29 -15.70
CA LEU A 68 -0.99 10.11 -15.15
C LEU A 68 0.01 9.25 -14.36
N PHE A 69 -0.47 8.34 -13.52
CA PHE A 69 0.36 7.41 -12.76
C PHE A 69 1.19 6.54 -13.69
N ASN A 70 0.60 5.95 -14.73
CA ASN A 70 1.32 5.13 -15.72
C ASN A 70 2.37 5.94 -16.50
N SER A 71 2.08 7.20 -16.84
CA SER A 71 3.03 8.08 -17.55
C SER A 71 4.20 8.56 -16.68
N LEU A 72 4.00 8.64 -15.37
CA LEU A 72 4.99 9.13 -14.40
C LEU A 72 5.70 7.98 -13.68
N SER A 73 5.11 6.80 -13.61
CA SER A 73 5.71 5.61 -13.02
C SER A 73 6.81 5.09 -13.93
N THR A 74 8.01 4.92 -13.39
CA THR A 74 9.03 4.10 -14.05
C THR A 74 8.49 2.68 -14.21
N PRO A 75 8.71 2.03 -15.37
CA PRO A 75 8.31 0.63 -15.56
C PRO A 75 9.12 -0.31 -14.64
N GLU A 76 10.13 0.19 -13.94
CA GLU A 76 10.89 -0.58 -12.97
C GLU A 76 10.18 -0.66 -11.61
N THR A 77 10.05 -1.87 -11.09
CA THR A 77 9.56 -2.12 -9.72
C THR A 77 10.51 -3.03 -8.97
N GLU A 78 10.60 -2.83 -7.66
CA GLU A 78 11.43 -3.62 -6.76
C GLU A 78 10.57 -4.54 -5.88
N LEU A 79 11.05 -5.76 -5.61
CA LEU A 79 10.46 -6.66 -4.62
C LEU A 79 11.51 -7.14 -3.63
N LEU A 80 11.22 -6.98 -2.34
CA LEU A 80 12.02 -7.55 -1.27
C LEU A 80 11.71 -9.04 -1.09
N ARG A 81 12.76 -9.85 -1.00
CA ARG A 81 12.68 -11.31 -0.82
C ARG A 81 13.73 -11.83 0.14
N PHE A 82 13.32 -12.63 1.12
CA PHE A 82 14.27 -13.38 1.93
C PHE A 82 14.66 -14.66 1.25
N VAL A 83 15.91 -15.07 1.41
CA VAL A 83 16.36 -16.43 1.13
C VAL A 83 16.76 -17.07 2.45
N VAL A 84 16.12 -18.17 2.79
CA VAL A 84 16.45 -18.95 3.99
C VAL A 84 17.20 -20.20 3.56
N HIS A 85 18.35 -20.45 4.19
CA HIS A 85 19.23 -21.58 3.91
C HIS A 85 19.13 -22.62 5.01
N ASP A 86 19.03 -23.89 4.62
CA ASP A 86 19.10 -25.02 5.55
C ASP A 86 20.52 -25.57 5.70
N ASN A 87 20.71 -26.38 6.74
CA ASN A 87 21.99 -27.01 7.10
C ASN A 87 22.48 -28.10 6.12
N GLN A 88 21.72 -28.40 5.07
CA GLN A 88 22.07 -29.37 4.02
C GLN A 88 22.25 -28.72 2.65
N GLY A 89 22.31 -27.38 2.60
CA GLY A 89 22.49 -26.61 1.37
C GLY A 89 21.20 -26.32 0.61
N GLY A 90 20.04 -26.72 1.13
CA GLY A 90 18.75 -26.31 0.60
C GLY A 90 18.54 -24.81 0.80
N ARG A 91 17.85 -24.18 -0.15
CA ARG A 91 17.53 -22.76 -0.11
C ARG A 91 16.10 -22.53 -0.56
N VAL A 92 15.39 -21.62 0.09
CA VAL A 92 14.04 -21.23 -0.27
C VAL A 92 13.91 -19.71 -0.25
N MET A 93 13.41 -19.15 -1.35
CA MET A 93 13.11 -17.72 -1.47
C MET A 93 11.64 -17.46 -1.10
N VAL A 94 11.40 -16.50 -0.22
CA VAL A 94 10.07 -16.23 0.34
C VAL A 94 9.84 -14.73 0.57
N ASP A 95 8.56 -14.33 0.66
CA ASP A 95 8.16 -12.99 1.10
C ASP A 95 8.55 -12.70 2.56
N PRO A 96 8.80 -11.43 2.93
CA PRO A 96 9.03 -11.01 4.31
C PRO A 96 8.02 -11.54 5.32
N GLY A 97 6.72 -11.58 4.99
CA GLY A 97 5.68 -12.09 5.88
C GLY A 97 5.79 -13.58 6.24
N ARG A 98 6.61 -14.36 5.53
CA ARG A 98 6.90 -15.76 5.87
C ARG A 98 8.10 -15.93 6.81
N VAL A 99 8.82 -14.84 7.09
CA VAL A 99 10.02 -14.79 7.94
C VAL A 99 9.77 -13.92 9.18
N ILE A 100 8.90 -12.92 9.08
CA ILE A 100 8.55 -11.99 10.16
C ILE A 100 7.09 -12.24 10.57
N PRO A 101 6.79 -12.50 11.86
CA PRO A 101 5.46 -12.93 12.31
C PRO A 101 4.49 -11.76 12.50
N ILE A 102 4.30 -10.95 11.46
CA ILE A 102 3.35 -9.82 11.41
C ILE A 102 2.66 -9.78 10.04
N GLU A 103 1.63 -8.94 9.93
CA GLU A 103 0.89 -8.70 8.69
C GLU A 103 1.85 -8.38 7.52
N TRP A 104 1.57 -8.93 6.33
CA TRP A 104 2.52 -8.97 5.22
C TRP A 104 3.09 -7.59 4.83
N TYR A 105 2.26 -6.55 4.79
CA TYR A 105 2.68 -5.20 4.42
C TYR A 105 3.60 -4.58 5.49
N ARG A 106 3.34 -4.86 6.77
CA ARG A 106 4.22 -4.44 7.87
C ARG A 106 5.53 -5.19 7.85
N ALA A 107 5.52 -6.46 7.48
CA ALA A 107 6.73 -7.25 7.32
C ALA A 107 7.64 -6.67 6.22
N ILE A 108 7.07 -6.22 5.10
CA ILE A 108 7.83 -5.52 4.04
C ILE A 108 8.44 -4.23 4.59
N GLY A 109 7.62 -3.36 5.22
CA GLY A 109 8.12 -2.09 5.76
C GLY A 109 9.18 -2.29 6.85
N LEU A 110 9.02 -3.28 7.73
CA LEU A 110 10.06 -3.61 8.71
C LEU A 110 11.34 -4.10 8.03
N ALA A 111 11.21 -4.92 6.99
CA ALA A 111 12.35 -5.44 6.28
C ALA A 111 13.16 -4.34 5.56
N GLU A 112 12.47 -3.43 4.90
CA GLU A 112 13.07 -2.25 4.28
C GLU A 112 13.79 -1.40 5.33
N ASN A 113 13.11 -1.06 6.43
CA ASN A 113 13.69 -0.24 7.49
C ASN A 113 14.93 -0.87 8.12
N VAL A 114 14.92 -2.19 8.39
CA VAL A 114 16.03 -2.86 9.08
C VAL A 114 17.18 -3.19 8.15
N TRP A 115 16.94 -3.71 6.94
CA TRP A 115 18.03 -4.23 6.09
C TRP A 115 18.46 -3.28 4.98
N VAL A 116 17.57 -2.43 4.49
CA VAL A 116 17.88 -1.47 3.42
C VAL A 116 18.30 -0.12 4.01
N LEU A 117 17.46 0.45 4.89
CA LEU A 117 17.65 1.83 5.37
C LEU A 117 18.56 1.93 6.60
N ASP A 118 18.54 0.97 7.52
CA ASP A 118 19.42 1.00 8.70
C ASP A 118 20.89 0.82 8.29
N GLU A 119 21.79 1.56 8.93
CA GLU A 119 23.23 1.43 8.71
C GLU A 119 23.91 0.56 9.78
N ASP A 120 23.25 0.25 10.91
CA ASP A 120 23.87 -0.53 11.99
C ASP A 120 23.92 -2.04 11.65
N PRO A 121 25.11 -2.59 11.33
CA PRO A 121 25.24 -4.00 10.98
C PRO A 121 24.93 -4.93 12.17
N ARG A 122 25.19 -4.50 13.41
CA ARG A 122 24.96 -5.34 14.59
C ARG A 122 23.47 -5.56 14.81
N ARG A 123 22.67 -4.52 14.62
CA ARG A 123 21.21 -4.62 14.71
C ARG A 123 20.66 -5.56 13.63
N LYS A 124 21.14 -5.46 12.39
CA LYS A 124 20.76 -6.38 11.30
C LYS A 124 21.06 -7.84 11.66
N GLU A 125 22.25 -8.12 12.20
CA GLU A 125 22.65 -9.47 12.63
C GLU A 125 21.79 -9.99 13.80
N GLN A 126 21.53 -9.15 14.81
CA GLN A 126 20.69 -9.52 15.95
C GLN A 126 19.27 -9.89 15.51
N VAL A 127 18.67 -9.08 14.64
CA VAL A 127 17.34 -9.37 14.11
C VAL A 127 17.37 -10.66 13.28
N ALA A 128 18.37 -10.84 12.41
CA ALA A 128 18.50 -12.07 11.61
C ALA A 128 18.64 -13.33 12.48
N GLN A 129 19.42 -13.25 13.56
CA GLN A 129 19.57 -14.34 14.52
C GLN A 129 18.25 -14.65 15.23
N LEU A 130 17.52 -13.63 15.69
CA LEU A 130 16.21 -13.80 16.33
C LEU A 130 15.21 -14.46 15.39
N LEU A 131 15.17 -14.05 14.12
CA LEU A 131 14.27 -14.61 13.12
C LEU A 131 14.62 -16.07 12.79
N LEU A 132 15.91 -16.40 12.60
CA LEU A 132 16.32 -17.78 12.36
C LEU A 132 15.99 -18.70 13.55
N ASN A 133 16.21 -18.23 14.78
CA ASN A 133 15.83 -18.99 15.98
C ASN A 133 14.31 -19.17 16.03
N ARG A 134 13.54 -18.10 15.80
CA ARG A 134 12.07 -18.14 15.78
C ARG A 134 11.52 -19.12 14.74
N LEU A 135 12.06 -19.12 13.52
CA LEU A 135 11.64 -20.01 12.44
C LEU A 135 11.87 -21.50 12.77
N ASN A 136 12.98 -21.80 13.46
CA ASN A 136 13.32 -23.17 13.84
C ASN A 136 12.54 -23.64 15.07
N ASP A 137 12.46 -22.80 16.09
CA ASP A 137 12.03 -23.23 17.42
C ASP A 137 10.52 -23.13 17.59
N ALA A 138 9.87 -22.18 16.91
CA ALA A 138 8.43 -21.98 17.04
C ALA A 138 7.83 -21.35 15.76
N PRO A 139 7.75 -22.10 14.64
CA PRO A 139 7.05 -21.64 13.44
C PRO A 139 5.57 -21.33 13.72
N TRP A 140 4.99 -20.40 12.96
CA TRP A 140 3.58 -20.01 13.12
C TRP A 140 2.73 -20.47 11.93
N HIS A 141 1.42 -20.55 12.17
CA HIS A 141 0.42 -20.82 11.15
C HIS A 141 -0.06 -19.51 10.51
N ALA A 142 -0.64 -19.60 9.31
CA ALA A 142 -1.29 -18.46 8.70
C ALA A 142 -2.46 -18.00 9.56
N PHE A 143 -2.60 -16.70 9.75
CA PHE A 143 -3.70 -16.09 10.47
C PHE A 143 -3.98 -14.70 9.90
N ASP A 144 -5.18 -14.49 9.38
CA ASP A 144 -5.58 -13.24 8.73
C ASP A 144 -4.58 -12.79 7.65
N GLU A 145 -4.03 -11.58 7.74
CA GLU A 145 -3.02 -11.04 6.83
C GLU A 145 -1.59 -11.51 7.12
N THR A 146 -1.41 -12.44 8.07
CA THR A 146 -0.12 -13.04 8.41
C THR A 146 0.04 -14.37 7.68
N TYR A 147 1.08 -14.48 6.84
CA TYR A 147 1.41 -15.74 6.17
C TYR A 147 1.95 -16.79 7.14
N ALA A 148 1.74 -18.07 6.83
CA ALA A 148 2.41 -19.15 7.55
C ALA A 148 3.93 -19.02 7.41
N SER A 149 4.66 -19.29 8.49
CA SER A 149 6.12 -19.25 8.43
C SER A 149 6.66 -20.28 7.44
N VAL A 150 7.77 -19.94 6.81
CA VAL A 150 8.54 -20.95 6.07
C VAL A 150 9.07 -22.01 7.05
N ARG A 151 9.14 -23.27 6.61
CA ARG A 151 9.58 -24.41 7.43
C ARG A 151 10.68 -25.18 6.73
N PRO A 152 11.71 -25.65 7.46
CA PRO A 152 12.71 -26.52 6.86
C PRO A 152 12.08 -27.87 6.52
N GLU A 153 12.70 -28.60 5.60
CA GLU A 153 12.34 -30.00 5.35
C GLU A 153 12.52 -30.85 6.63
N PRO A 154 11.79 -31.98 6.78
CA PRO A 154 11.93 -32.85 7.94
C PRO A 154 13.38 -33.25 8.22
N GLY A 155 13.83 -33.05 9.46
CA GLY A 155 15.21 -33.34 9.89
C GLY A 155 16.23 -32.26 9.54
N ARG A 156 15.83 -31.16 8.89
CA ARG A 156 16.69 -30.01 8.60
C ARG A 156 16.42 -28.85 9.54
N ARG A 157 17.35 -27.90 9.54
CA ARG A 157 17.27 -26.66 10.32
C ARG A 157 17.72 -25.49 9.45
N PHE A 158 17.06 -24.35 9.56
CA PHE A 158 17.54 -23.12 8.95
C PHE A 158 18.77 -22.58 9.68
N VAL A 159 19.78 -22.22 8.91
CA VAL A 159 21.11 -21.80 9.41
C VAL A 159 21.61 -20.50 8.77
N GLY A 160 20.99 -20.05 7.68
CA GLY A 160 21.36 -18.83 6.99
C GLY A 160 20.14 -18.04 6.53
N LEU A 161 20.30 -16.72 6.49
CA LEU A 161 19.29 -15.77 6.05
C LEU A 161 19.95 -14.73 5.14
N GLU A 162 19.40 -14.52 3.96
CA GLU A 162 19.77 -13.43 3.05
C GLU A 162 18.55 -12.56 2.77
N MET A 163 18.81 -11.28 2.51
CA MET A 163 17.81 -10.35 2.00
C MET A 163 18.24 -9.90 0.60
N LEU A 164 17.32 -10.04 -0.35
CA LEU A 164 17.49 -9.64 -1.74
C LEU A 164 16.47 -8.56 -2.11
N ILE A 165 16.90 -7.63 -2.96
CA ILE A 165 16.03 -6.77 -3.77
C ILE A 165 16.01 -7.35 -5.18
N LEU A 166 14.83 -7.71 -5.65
CA LEU A 166 14.59 -8.16 -7.01
C LEU A 166 14.09 -6.98 -7.83
N HIS A 167 14.82 -6.63 -8.88
CA HIS A 167 14.48 -5.55 -9.79
C HIS A 167 13.76 -6.14 -11.00
N PHE A 168 12.60 -5.58 -11.34
CA PHE A 168 11.76 -6.02 -12.45
C PHE A 168 11.48 -4.87 -13.40
N ASP A 169 11.37 -5.19 -14.69
CA ASP A 169 10.87 -4.28 -15.72
C ASP A 169 9.49 -4.75 -16.17
N LEU A 170 8.49 -3.90 -15.88
CA LEU A 170 7.09 -4.15 -16.16
C LEU A 170 6.77 -4.00 -17.65
N ASP A 171 7.60 -3.36 -18.47
CA ASP A 171 7.39 -3.30 -19.93
C ASP A 171 7.56 -4.70 -20.57
N GLN A 172 8.34 -5.56 -19.91
CA GLN A 172 8.54 -6.95 -20.31
C GLN A 172 7.41 -7.86 -19.81
N TYR A 173 6.54 -7.39 -18.93
CA TYR A 173 5.42 -8.18 -18.44
C TYR A 173 4.47 -8.52 -19.58
N ARG A 174 4.07 -9.78 -19.64
CA ARG A 174 3.00 -10.27 -20.50
C ARG A 174 2.01 -10.99 -19.61
N TYR A 175 0.73 -10.69 -19.79
CA TYR A 175 -0.33 -11.26 -18.96
C TYR A 175 -0.23 -12.80 -18.92
N GLY A 176 -0.22 -13.35 -17.70
CA GLY A 176 -0.11 -14.79 -17.46
C GLY A 176 1.32 -15.36 -17.52
N GLN A 177 2.34 -14.55 -17.82
CA GLN A 177 3.73 -14.99 -17.74
C GLN A 177 4.32 -14.76 -16.34
N GLN A 178 5.16 -15.70 -15.92
CA GLN A 178 5.98 -15.51 -14.74
C GLN A 178 7.04 -14.45 -15.04
N LEU A 179 7.04 -13.38 -14.26
CA LEU A 179 8.02 -12.31 -14.39
C LEU A 179 9.34 -12.78 -13.77
N ASN A 180 10.42 -12.74 -14.55
CA ASN A 180 11.76 -13.01 -14.05
C ASN A 180 12.41 -11.69 -13.63
N PRO A 181 13.14 -11.65 -12.51
CA PRO A 181 13.87 -10.46 -12.13
C PRO A 181 14.94 -10.16 -13.17
N LEU A 182 15.06 -8.89 -13.55
CA LEU A 182 16.17 -8.41 -14.38
C LEU A 182 17.49 -8.46 -13.62
N ARG A 183 17.44 -8.12 -12.34
CA ARG A 183 18.61 -8.04 -11.47
C ARG A 183 18.23 -8.48 -10.06
N GLU A 184 19.12 -9.24 -9.46
CA GLU A 184 19.07 -9.57 -8.04
C GLU A 184 20.18 -8.82 -7.31
N GLU A 185 19.82 -8.06 -6.29
CA GLU A 185 20.75 -7.33 -5.46
C GLU A 185 20.70 -7.90 -4.03
N ARG A 186 21.82 -8.44 -3.56
CA ARG A 186 21.92 -8.92 -2.18
C ARG A 186 22.29 -7.76 -1.26
N VAL A 187 21.36 -7.36 -0.41
CA VAL A 187 21.57 -6.26 0.54
C VAL A 187 22.05 -6.74 1.90
N PHE A 188 21.80 -8.00 2.26
CA PHE A 188 22.24 -8.55 3.54
C PHE A 188 22.41 -10.07 3.50
N ARG A 189 23.33 -10.58 4.33
CA ARG A 189 23.57 -12.01 4.55
C ARG A 189 24.00 -12.25 5.99
N TYR A 190 23.44 -13.29 6.59
CA TYR A 190 23.80 -13.78 7.91
C TYR A 190 23.77 -15.31 7.98
N TRP A 191 24.68 -15.87 8.76
CA TRP A 191 24.76 -17.30 9.06
C TRP A 191 24.91 -17.50 10.56
N LEU A 192 24.27 -18.53 11.10
CA LEU A 192 24.46 -18.89 12.50
C LEU A 192 25.94 -19.25 12.75
N PRO A 193 26.50 -18.88 13.93
CA PRO A 193 27.87 -19.21 14.27
C PRO A 193 28.11 -20.73 14.22
N GLY A 194 29.23 -21.14 13.62
CA GLY A 194 29.65 -22.54 13.56
C GLY A 194 29.08 -23.35 12.38
N VAL A 195 28.38 -22.71 11.44
CA VAL A 195 27.91 -23.35 10.20
C VAL A 195 28.77 -22.86 9.02
N ARG A 196 29.42 -23.77 8.31
CA ARG A 196 30.15 -23.53 7.05
C ARG A 196 29.80 -24.60 6.03
#